data_AF-A0A1V5MWV9-F1
#
_entry.id   AF-A0A1V5MWV9-F1
#
_cell.length_a   1.000
_cell.length_b   1.000
_cell.length_c   1.000
_cell.angle_alpha   90.00
_cell.angle_beta   90.00
_cell.angle_gamma   90.00
#
_symmetry.space_group_name_H-M   'P 1'
#
loop_
_entity.id
_entity.type
_entity.pdbx_description
1 polymer ?
#
loop_
_entity_poly.entity_id
_entity_poly.type
_entity_poly.pdbx_seq_one_letter_code
_entity_poly.pdbx_strand_id
1 'polypeptide(L)' 'MNRILGKVDELSEKGEEISEPFIVGESVRVIDGPFNSFTGVIEEVNEEKKKLKVMVKIFGRKTPLELSFMQVEKE' A
#
# COMPACT_ATOMS: atom_id res chain seq x y z
N MET A 1 40.73 -14.41 23.40
CA MET A 1 40.74 -13.96 21.99
C MET A 1 39.31 -13.97 21.49
N ASN A 2 38.92 -12.86 20.87
CA ASN A 2 37.54 -12.40 20.78
C ASN A 2 36.63 -13.32 19.95
N ARG A 3 35.53 -13.76 20.57
CA ARG A 3 34.32 -14.25 19.91
C ARG A 3 33.57 -13.03 19.35
N ILE A 4 33.97 -12.52 18.19
CA ILE A 4 33.17 -11.53 17.45
C ILE A 4 32.43 -12.33 16.37
N LEU A 5 31.36 -12.97 16.81
CA LEU A 5 30.38 -13.64 15.98
C LEU A 5 29.27 -12.62 15.70
N GLY A 6 28.92 -12.46 14.42
CA GLY A 6 27.60 -12.00 14.00
C GLY A 6 27.36 -10.50 13.99
N LYS A 7 28.01 -9.78 13.06
CA LYS A 7 27.39 -8.59 12.46
C LYS A 7 27.10 -8.95 11.01
N VAL A 8 25.86 -9.35 10.76
CA VAL A 8 25.01 -9.00 9.61
C VAL A 8 23.79 -9.92 9.74
N ASP A 9 22.84 -9.51 10.57
CA ASP A 9 21.45 -9.89 10.32
C ASP A 9 21.07 -9.13 9.05
N GLU A 10 21.39 -9.74 7.92
CA GLU A 10 21.08 -9.22 6.59
C GLU A 10 19.65 -9.69 6.30
N LEU A 11 18.72 -8.74 6.35
CA LEU A 11 17.41 -8.78 5.70
C LEU A 11 16.35 -9.71 6.31
N SER A 12 16.12 -9.63 7.62
CA SER A 12 14.90 -10.18 8.24
C SER A 12 14.14 -9.14 9.07
N GLU A 13 13.95 -7.96 8.50
CA GLU A 13 13.04 -6.95 9.05
C GLU A 13 12.16 -6.38 7.93
N LYS A 14 11.46 -7.26 7.18
CA LYS A 14 10.15 -6.87 6.63
C LYS A 14 9.18 -6.89 7.82
N GLY A 15 9.41 -5.93 8.72
CA GLY A 15 8.76 -5.82 10.01
C GLY A 15 7.27 -5.75 9.81
N GLU A 16 6.58 -6.64 10.50
CA GLU A 16 5.25 -6.39 11.02
C GLU A 16 4.27 -5.80 10.00
N GLU A 17 3.74 -6.63 9.09
CA GLU A 17 2.43 -6.30 8.51
C GLU A 17 1.37 -6.56 9.59
N ILE A 18 1.37 -5.68 10.60
CA ILE A 18 0.16 -5.30 11.30
C ILE A 18 -0.86 -5.11 10.18
N SER A 19 -1.89 -5.95 10.18
CA SER A 19 -2.98 -5.85 9.21
C SER A 19 -3.81 -4.61 9.55
N GLU A 20 -3.21 -3.43 9.40
CA GLU A 20 -3.88 -2.18 9.63
C GLU A 20 -4.98 -2.07 8.57
N PRO A 21 -6.25 -1.95 8.97
CA PRO A 21 -7.35 -1.86 8.04
C PRO A 21 -7.14 -0.62 7.15
N PHE A 22 -7.50 -0.70 5.88
CA PHE A 22 -7.53 0.48 5.02
C PHE A 22 -8.59 1.45 5.54
N ILE A 23 -8.24 2.73 5.69
CA ILE A 23 -9.16 3.76 6.19
C ILE A 23 -9.40 4.82 5.10
N VAL A 24 -10.63 5.31 5.03
CA VAL A 24 -10.98 6.43 4.14
C VAL A 24 -10.18 7.68 4.52
N GLY A 25 -9.58 8.32 3.53
CA GLY A 25 -8.69 9.47 3.69
C GLY A 25 -7.20 9.11 3.72
N GLU A 26 -6.84 7.83 3.79
CA GLU A 26 -5.44 7.39 3.71
C GLU A 26 -4.91 7.44 2.28
N SER A 27 -3.60 7.70 2.16
CA SER A 27 -2.89 7.62 0.89
C SER A 27 -2.44 6.20 0.65
N VAL A 28 -2.67 5.70 -0.56
CA VAL A 28 -2.26 4.37 -0.99
C VAL A 28 -1.57 4.47 -2.34
N ARG A 29 -0.55 3.64 -2.51
CA ARG A 29 0.16 3.47 -3.77
C ARG A 29 -0.41 2.27 -4.49
N VAL A 30 -0.72 2.43 -5.77
CA VAL A 30 -1.12 1.31 -6.63
C VAL A 30 0.12 0.53 -7.03
N ILE A 31 0.13 -0.77 -6.73
CA ILE A 31 1.25 -1.68 -6.99
C ILE A 31 0.96 -2.70 -8.11
N ASP A 32 -0.24 -2.67 -8.69
CA ASP A 32 -0.64 -3.60 -9.75
C ASP A 32 -1.47 -2.94 -10.86
N GLY A 33 -1.44 -3.53 -12.05
CA GLY A 33 -2.21 -3.08 -13.21
C GLY A 33 -1.63 -1.84 -13.94
N PRO A 34 -2.39 -1.27 -14.89
CA PRO A 34 -1.91 -0.17 -15.75
C PRO A 34 -1.73 1.16 -15.00
N PHE A 35 -2.15 1.22 -13.74
CA PHE A 35 -2.01 2.36 -12.86
C PHE A 35 -0.95 2.12 -11.76
N ASN A 36 -0.10 1.11 -11.91
CA ASN A 36 1.05 0.90 -11.03
C ASN A 36 1.88 2.19 -10.90
N SER A 37 2.38 2.46 -9.70
CA SER A 37 3.18 3.64 -9.34
C SER A 37 2.43 4.97 -9.30
N PHE A 38 1.10 4.97 -9.47
CA PHE A 38 0.29 6.11 -9.06
C PHE A 38 -0.06 6.02 -7.58
N THR A 39 -0.03 7.16 -6.89
CA THR A 39 -0.57 7.32 -5.54
C THR A 39 -1.95 7.96 -5.62
N GLY A 40 -2.86 7.52 -4.76
CA GLY A 40 -4.18 8.12 -4.60
C GLY A 40 -4.65 8.08 -3.16
N VAL A 41 -5.80 8.69 -2.91
CA VAL A 41 -6.42 8.72 -1.58
C VAL A 41 -7.63 7.81 -1.56
N ILE A 42 -7.80 7.00 -0.53
CA ILE A 42 -8.98 6.15 -0.36
C ILE A 42 -10.19 7.05 -0.09
N GLU A 43 -11.22 6.97 -0.93
CA GLU A 43 -12.51 7.65 -0.74
C GLU A 43 -13.54 6.71 -0.11
N GLU A 44 -13.46 5.40 -0.38
CA GLU A 44 -14.40 4.42 0.15
C GLU A 44 -13.72 3.06 0.30
N VAL A 45 -14.07 2.35 1.37
CA VAL A 45 -13.60 0.99 1.66
C VAL A 45 -14.80 0.05 1.65
N ASN A 46 -14.76 -0.94 0.76
CA ASN A 46 -15.75 -2.01 0.70
C ASN A 46 -15.10 -3.32 1.17
N GLU A 47 -15.20 -3.60 2.46
CA GLU A 47 -14.62 -4.79 3.08
C GLU A 47 -15.30 -6.08 2.60
N GLU A 48 -16.62 -6.05 2.38
CA GLU A 48 -17.40 -7.20 1.90
C GLU A 48 -16.91 -7.70 0.53
N LYS A 49 -16.57 -6.76 -0.36
CA LYS A 49 -16.09 -7.05 -1.72
C LYS A 49 -14.55 -7.02 -1.82
N LYS A 50 -13.84 -6.68 -0.74
CA LYS A 50 -12.39 -6.45 -0.69
C LYS A 50 -11.91 -5.45 -1.76
N LYS A 51 -12.65 -4.35 -1.90
CA LYS A 51 -12.41 -3.30 -2.89
C LYS A 51 -12.28 -1.94 -2.23
N LEU A 52 -11.46 -1.09 -2.82
CA LEU A 52 -11.20 0.28 -2.41
C LEU A 52 -11.56 1.18 -3.58
N LYS A 53 -12.26 2.27 -3.29
CA LYS A 53 -12.41 3.37 -4.21
C LYS A 53 -11.31 4.37 -3.91
N VAL A 54 -10.35 4.48 -4.82
CA VAL A 54 -9.17 5.33 -4.68
C VAL A 54 -9.28 6.49 -5.66
N MET A 55 -9.12 7.72 -5.18
CA MET A 55 -9.06 8.92 -6.00
C MET A 55 -7.63 9.21 -6.39
N VAL A 56 -7.29 8.95 -7.66
CA VAL A 56 -5.97 9.24 -8.22
C VAL A 56 -6.00 10.58 -8.94
N LYS A 57 -4.95 11.39 -8.79
CA LYS A 57 -4.81 12.65 -9.52
C LYS A 57 -3.92 12.46 -10.76
N ILE A 58 -4.54 12.37 -11.93
CA ILE A 58 -3.84 12.18 -13.22
C ILE A 58 -4.02 13.45 -14.06
N PHE A 59 -2.92 14.09 -14.46
CA PHE A 59 -2.92 15.33 -15.25
C PHE A 59 -3.82 16.46 -14.67
N GLY A 60 -3.84 16.59 -13.34
CA GLY A 60 -4.68 17.58 -12.65
C GLY A 60 -6.15 17.23 -12.56
N ARG A 61 -6.59 16.12 -13.16
CA ARG A 61 -7.96 15.59 -13.05
C ARG A 61 -8.00 14.54 -11.96
N LYS A 62 -9.04 14.58 -11.14
CA LYS A 62 -9.30 13.52 -10.16
C LYS A 62 -10.06 12.40 -10.87
N THR A 63 -9.49 11.20 -10.87
CA THR A 63 -10.08 10.01 -11.48
C THR A 63 -10.35 8.98 -10.39
N PRO A 64 -11.62 8.62 -10.12
CA PRO A 64 -11.94 7.55 -9.19
C PRO A 64 -11.61 6.20 -9.84
N LEU A 65 -10.84 5.38 -9.15
CA LEU A 65 -10.52 4.01 -9.53
C LEU A 65 -11.03 3.05 -8.46
N GLU A 66 -11.52 1.89 -8.88
CA GLU A 66 -11.89 0.80 -7.98
C GLU A 66 -10.78 -0.27 -8.06
N LEU A 67 -10.08 -0.47 -6.95
CA LEU A 67 -8.93 -1.37 -6.85
C LEU A 67 -9.17 -2.40 -5.75
N SER A 68 -8.61 -3.59 -5.87
CA SER A 68 -8.66 -4.56 -4.77
C SER A 68 -7.56 -4.29 -3.74
N PHE A 69 -7.71 -4.84 -2.54
CA PHE A 69 -6.73 -4.70 -1.45
C PHE A 69 -5.34 -5.23 -1.82
N MET A 70 -5.26 -6.13 -2.81
CA MET A 70 -3.99 -6.71 -3.27
C MET A 70 -3.29 -5.85 -4.33
N GLN A 71 -3.99 -4.86 -4.90
CA GLN A 71 -3.47 -4.00 -5.96
C GLN A 71 -2.94 -2.67 -5.44
N VAL A 72 -3.06 -2.45 -4.13
CA VAL A 72 -2.58 -1.25 -3.47
C VAL A 72 -1.74 -1.62 -2.26
N GLU A 73 -0.83 -0.72 -1.91
CA GLU A 73 0.00 -0.75 -0.72
C GLU A 73 -0.20 0.56 0.04
N LYS A 74 -0.22 0.52 1.37
CA LYS A 74 -0.28 1.75 2.17
C LYS A 74 1.01 2.55 1.98
N GLU A 75 0.89 3.87 1.86
CA GLU A 75 2.04 4.79 1.82
C GLU A 75 2.52 5.15 3.23
#